data_AF-A0A527ZMT4-F1
#
_entry.id   AF-A0A527ZMT4-F1
#
_cell.length_a   1.000
_cell.length_b   1.000
_cell.length_c   1.000
_cell.angle_alpha   90.00
_cell.angle_beta   90.00
_cell.angle_gamma   90.00
#
_symmetry.space_group_name_H-M   'P 1'
#
loop_
_entity.id
_entity.type
_entity.pdbx_description
1 polymer ?
#
loop_
_entity_poly.entity_id
_entity_poly.type
_entity_poly.pdbx_seq_one_letter_code
_entity_poly.pdbx_strand_id
1 'polypeptide(L)'
;MLSLACASAVVAAAGPDPIVATRQSSMKEMAAAAKTIAGMFDGKLAYDAAAFKAAAGTLRARTGPALIAEFPSATLGAPSGARLEIDQARSEFEALARH
;
A
#
# COMPACT_ATOMS: atom_id res chain seq x y z
N MET A 1 -25.81 -26.45 43.26
CA MET A 1 -24.75 -25.53 42.79
C MET A 1 -24.60 -25.75 41.29
N LEU A 2 -25.02 -24.79 40.46
CA LEU A 2 -25.01 -24.90 39.00
C LEU A 2 -23.73 -24.24 38.47
N SER A 3 -22.75 -25.05 38.03
CA SER A 3 -21.48 -24.55 37.49
C SER A 3 -21.66 -24.07 36.05
N LEU A 4 -21.38 -22.79 35.83
CA LEU A 4 -21.35 -22.13 34.54
C LEU A 4 -20.08 -22.56 33.79
N ALA A 5 -20.23 -23.29 32.69
CA ALA A 5 -19.12 -23.66 31.83
C ALA A 5 -18.72 -22.44 30.97
N CYS A 6 -17.55 -21.87 31.24
CA CYS A 6 -16.94 -20.85 30.39
C CYS A 6 -16.47 -21.49 29.09
N ALA A 7 -17.18 -21.24 27.98
CA ALA A 7 -16.71 -21.57 26.65
C ALA A 7 -15.63 -20.56 26.24
N SER A 8 -14.36 -20.96 26.30
CA SER A 8 -13.25 -20.17 25.78
C SER A 8 -13.31 -20.15 24.26
N ALA A 9 -13.70 -19.01 23.67
CA ALA A 9 -13.57 -18.80 22.24
C ALA A 9 -12.08 -18.73 21.88
N VAL A 10 -11.61 -19.70 21.10
CA VAL A 10 -10.32 -19.60 20.42
C VAL A 10 -10.41 -18.47 19.41
N VAL A 11 -9.77 -17.34 19.70
CA VAL A 11 -9.43 -16.35 18.68
C VAL A 11 -8.28 -16.96 17.90
N ALA A 12 -8.58 -17.49 16.72
CA ALA A 12 -7.55 -17.78 15.73
C ALA A 12 -6.87 -16.46 15.38
N ALA A 13 -5.60 -16.30 15.73
CA ALA A 13 -4.80 -15.18 15.25
C ALA A 13 -4.68 -15.32 13.72
N ALA A 14 -5.53 -14.60 12.99
CA ALA A 14 -5.41 -14.51 11.54
C ALA A 14 -4.02 -13.96 11.20
N GLY A 15 -3.32 -14.62 10.28
CA GLY A 15 -2.07 -14.09 9.72
C GLY A 15 -2.27 -12.69 9.15
N PRO A 16 -1.18 -11.94 8.87
CA PRO A 16 -1.29 -10.60 8.32
C PRO A 16 -2.16 -10.60 7.07
N ASP A 17 -3.14 -9.69 7.03
CA ASP A 17 -4.10 -9.57 5.94
C ASP A 17 -3.36 -9.51 4.59
N PRO A 18 -3.68 -10.38 3.60
CA PRO A 18 -3.01 -10.40 2.30
C PRO A 18 -2.91 -9.03 1.63
N ILE A 19 -3.87 -8.13 1.87
CA ILE A 19 -3.84 -6.78 1.31
C ILE A 19 -2.65 -5.96 1.80
N VAL A 20 -2.16 -6.21 3.02
CA VAL A 20 -0.98 -5.52 3.57
C VAL A 20 0.27 -5.91 2.78
N ALA A 21 0.42 -7.19 2.46
CA ALA A 21 1.53 -7.66 1.63
C ALA A 21 1.44 -7.10 0.20
N THR A 22 0.25 -7.11 -0.40
CA THR A 22 -0.01 -6.51 -1.73
C THR A 22 0.36 -5.03 -1.74
N ARG A 23 -0.14 -4.24 -0.78
CA ARG A 23 0.18 -2.81 -0.63
C ARG A 23 1.67 -2.55 -0.56
N GLN A 24 2.37 -3.30 0.28
CA GLN A 24 3.83 -3.16 0.45
C GLN A 24 4.59 -3.51 -0.82
N SER A 25 4.13 -4.51 -1.58
CA SER A 25 4.69 -4.84 -2.89
C SER A 25 4.48 -3.69 -3.88
N SER A 26 3.25 -3.18 -4.00
CA SER A 26 2.92 -2.03 -4.85
C SER A 26 3.77 -0.79 -4.51
N MET A 27 3.98 -0.50 -3.22
CA MET A 27 4.82 0.63 -2.80
C MET A 27 6.27 0.46 -3.23
N LYS A 28 6.82 -0.76 -3.15
CA LYS A 28 8.18 -1.06 -3.59
C LYS A 28 8.33 -0.91 -5.11
N GLU A 29 7.36 -1.38 -5.88
CA GLU A 29 7.33 -1.22 -7.34
C GLU A 29 7.29 0.25 -7.74
N MET A 30 6.43 1.05 -7.10
CA MET A 30 6.37 2.49 -7.34
C MET A 30 7.67 3.21 -6.94
N ALA A 31 8.26 2.87 -5.78
CA ALA A 31 9.52 3.45 -5.34
C ALA A 31 10.66 3.14 -6.32
N ALA A 32 10.73 1.91 -6.84
CA ALA A 32 11.71 1.53 -7.85
C ALA A 32 11.51 2.30 -9.16
N ALA A 33 10.26 2.42 -9.64
CA ALA A 33 9.93 3.17 -10.84
C ALA A 33 10.27 4.67 -10.70
N ALA A 34 9.89 5.30 -9.59
CA ALA A 34 10.21 6.69 -9.29
C ALA A 34 11.72 6.91 -9.23
N LYS A 35 12.48 5.98 -8.62
CA LYS A 35 13.94 6.05 -8.55
C LYS A 35 14.60 5.97 -9.93
N THR A 36 14.08 5.13 -10.83
CA THR A 36 14.56 5.07 -12.22
C THR A 36 14.37 6.42 -12.93
N ILE A 37 13.17 7.00 -12.85
CA ILE A 37 12.87 8.29 -13.47
C ILE A 37 13.74 9.41 -12.88
N ALA A 38 13.80 9.48 -11.54
CA ALA A 38 14.64 10.47 -10.85
C ALA A 38 16.11 10.31 -11.22
N GLY A 39 16.62 9.09 -11.32
CA GLY A 39 17.99 8.81 -11.73
C GLY A 39 18.30 9.34 -13.14
N MET A 40 17.36 9.23 -14.08
CA MET A 40 17.51 9.78 -15.43
C MET A 40 17.52 11.32 -15.43
N PHE A 41 16.64 11.94 -14.64
CA PHE A 41 16.57 13.40 -14.57
C PHE A 41 17.73 14.03 -13.81
N ASP A 42 18.25 13.34 -12.80
CA ASP A 42 19.44 13.75 -12.05
C ASP A 42 20.76 13.46 -12.79
N GLY A 43 20.71 12.85 -13.99
CA GLY A 43 21.90 12.45 -14.75
C GLY A 43 22.69 11.29 -14.16
N LYS A 44 22.17 10.61 -13.12
CA LYS A 44 22.77 9.43 -12.49
C LYS A 44 22.59 8.16 -13.35
N LEU A 45 21.57 8.15 -14.20
CA LEU A 45 21.30 7.14 -15.21
C LEU A 45 21.25 7.83 -16.56
N ALA A 46 21.78 7.19 -17.60
CA ALA A 46 21.56 7.66 -18.97
C ALA A 46 20.06 7.57 -19.29
N TYR A 47 19.56 8.53 -20.07
CA TYR A 47 18.16 8.49 -20.53
C TYR A 47 17.95 7.27 -21.45
N ASP A 48 16.97 6.46 -21.10
CA ASP A 48 16.47 5.35 -21.91
C ASP A 48 14.95 5.49 -22.00
N ALA A 49 14.44 5.74 -23.22
CA ALA A 49 13.02 5.95 -23.46
C ALA A 49 12.15 4.73 -23.12
N ALA A 50 12.66 3.51 -23.34
CA ALA A 50 11.92 2.29 -23.04
C ALA A 50 11.83 2.08 -21.52
N ALA A 51 12.95 2.25 -20.81
CA ALA A 51 12.98 2.17 -19.35
C ALA A 51 12.14 3.28 -18.69
N PHE A 52 12.18 4.51 -19.22
CA PHE A 52 11.34 5.60 -18.75
C PHE A 52 9.85 5.28 -18.92
N LYS A 53 9.45 4.82 -20.12
CA LYS A 53 8.06 4.44 -20.41
C LYS A 53 7.59 3.30 -19.51
N ALA A 54 8.43 2.30 -19.26
CA ALA A 54 8.11 1.20 -18.36
C ALA A 54 7.90 1.69 -16.92
N ALA A 55 8.81 2.51 -16.39
CA ALA A 55 8.69 3.08 -15.05
C ALA A 55 7.43 3.97 -14.91
N ALA A 56 7.15 4.84 -15.88
CA ALA A 56 5.95 5.65 -15.90
C ALA A 56 4.67 4.79 -15.98
N GLY A 57 4.72 3.69 -16.75
CA GLY A 57 3.65 2.69 -16.81
C GLY A 57 3.38 2.02 -15.46
N THR A 58 4.43 1.63 -14.74
CA THR A 58 4.31 1.08 -13.38
C THR A 58 3.66 2.06 -12.42
N LEU A 59 4.08 3.34 -12.43
CA LEU A 59 3.45 4.37 -11.60
C LEU A 59 1.96 4.50 -11.93
N ARG A 60 1.62 4.67 -13.22
CA ARG A 60 0.22 4.79 -13.66
C ARG A 60 -0.65 3.59 -13.26
N ALA A 61 -0.11 2.37 -13.30
CA ALA A 61 -0.86 1.17 -12.95
C ALA A 61 -1.10 1.01 -11.44
N ARG A 62 -0.29 1.67 -10.60
CA ARG A 62 -0.28 1.50 -9.14
C ARG A 62 -0.79 2.73 -8.37
N THR A 63 -1.11 3.84 -9.04
CA THR A 63 -1.72 5.03 -8.43
C THR A 63 -3.25 5.03 -8.62
N GLY A 64 -3.92 6.07 -8.13
CA GLY A 64 -5.34 6.28 -8.33
C GLY A 64 -6.21 5.23 -7.62
N PRO A 65 -7.26 4.72 -8.29
CA PRO A 65 -8.15 3.72 -7.72
C PRO A 65 -7.44 2.45 -7.24
N ALA A 66 -6.37 2.02 -7.92
CA ALA A 66 -5.59 0.85 -7.52
C ALA A 66 -4.95 1.06 -6.15
N LEU A 67 -4.35 2.24 -5.94
CA LEU A 67 -3.79 2.62 -4.64
C LEU A 67 -4.87 2.69 -3.56
N ILE A 68 -6.01 3.33 -3.84
CA ILE A 68 -7.08 3.50 -2.86
C ILE A 68 -7.62 2.15 -2.38
N ALA A 69 -7.83 1.21 -3.30
CA ALA A 69 -8.32 -0.14 -3.00
C ALA A 69 -7.39 -0.93 -2.07
N GLU A 70 -6.10 -0.61 -2.06
CA GLU A 70 -5.13 -1.25 -1.18
C GLU A 70 -5.20 -0.75 0.27
N PHE A 71 -6.01 0.26 0.63
CA PHE A 71 -6.11 0.84 1.99
C PHE A 71 -7.49 0.70 2.65
N PRO A 72 -8.03 -0.53 2.84
CA PRO A 72 -9.24 -0.72 3.64
C PRO A 72 -8.98 -0.41 5.11
N SER A 73 -9.95 0.25 5.78
CA SER A 73 -9.81 0.78 7.15
C SER A 73 -9.38 -0.26 8.18
N ALA A 74 -9.85 -1.51 8.04
CA ALA A 74 -9.53 -2.63 8.94
C ALA A 74 -8.04 -3.08 8.89
N THR A 75 -7.26 -2.56 7.95
CA THR A 75 -5.88 -3.00 7.68
C THR A 75 -4.85 -1.89 7.87
N LEU A 76 -5.28 -0.82 8.55
CA LEU A 76 -4.43 0.29 8.98
C LEU A 76 -3.90 0.01 10.40
N GLY A 77 -2.88 0.76 10.81
CA GLY A 77 -2.17 0.56 12.07
C GLY A 77 -1.10 -0.52 11.98
N ALA A 78 -0.42 -0.77 13.11
CA ALA A 78 0.59 -1.82 13.18
C ALA A 78 -0.07 -3.20 12.94
N PRO A 79 0.56 -4.11 12.17
CA PRO A 79 1.93 -4.05 11.66
C PRO A 79 2.07 -3.49 10.23
N SER A 80 1.02 -2.93 9.63
CA SER A 80 1.00 -2.58 8.20
C SER A 80 1.95 -1.44 7.81
N GLY A 81 2.26 -0.54 8.76
CA GLY A 81 2.97 0.72 8.51
C GLY A 81 2.09 1.83 7.94
N ALA A 82 0.85 1.54 7.53
CA ALA A 82 -0.13 2.55 7.16
C ALA A 82 -0.77 3.11 8.43
N ARG A 83 -0.79 4.44 8.57
CA ARG A 83 -1.29 5.05 9.80
C ARG A 83 -2.83 5.11 9.82
N LEU A 84 -3.41 5.18 11.01
CA LEU A 84 -4.87 5.23 11.19
C LEU A 84 -5.48 6.53 10.65
N GLU A 85 -4.69 7.60 10.61
CA GLU A 85 -5.04 8.93 10.10
C GLU A 85 -5.42 8.90 8.62
N ILE A 86 -5.00 7.89 7.86
CA ILE A 86 -5.44 7.70 6.47
C ILE A 86 -6.96 7.56 6.40
N ASP A 87 -7.59 6.95 7.40
CA ASP A 87 -9.05 6.83 7.45
C ASP A 87 -9.72 8.11 7.95
N GLN A 88 -9.11 8.76 8.96
CA GLN A 88 -9.60 10.04 9.49
C GLN A 88 -9.60 11.13 8.41
N ALA A 89 -8.60 11.12 7.53
CA ALA A 89 -8.44 12.02 6.39
C ALA A 89 -8.74 11.33 5.05
N ARG A 90 -9.69 10.39 5.01
CA ARG A 90 -9.95 9.54 3.83
C ARG A 90 -10.09 10.33 2.53
N SER A 91 -10.88 11.41 2.55
CA SER A 91 -11.11 12.22 1.34
C SER A 91 -9.82 12.88 0.82
N GLU A 92 -8.93 13.33 1.72
CA GLU A 92 -7.64 13.91 1.35
C GLU A 92 -6.70 12.85 0.79
N PHE A 93 -6.61 11.69 1.46
CA PHE A 93 -5.82 10.55 0.97
C PHE A 93 -6.24 10.15 -0.46
N GLU A 94 -7.53 10.02 -0.70
CA GLU A 94 -8.03 9.65 -2.02
C GLU A 94 -7.81 10.74 -3.07
N ALA A 95 -7.88 12.02 -2.68
CA ALA A 95 -7.56 13.12 -3.58
C ALA A 95 -6.08 13.04 -4.00
N LEU A 96 -5.16 12.89 -3.05
CA LEU A 96 -3.72 12.72 -3.30
C LEU A 96 -3.44 11.50 -4.18
N ALA A 97 -4.14 10.38 -3.96
CA ALA A 97 -3.96 9.17 -4.75
C ALA A 97 -4.35 9.35 -6.23
N ARG A 98 -5.30 10.24 -6.55
CA ARG A 98 -5.83 10.45 -7.90
C ARG A 98 -5.05 11.47 -8.74
N HIS A 99 -4.08 12.17 -8.15
CA HIS A 99 -3.20 13.10 -8.84
C HIS A 99 -2.03 12.38 -9.53
#